data_AF-A0A0K0WZT1-F1
#
_entry.id   AF-A0A0K0WZT1-F1
#
_cell.length_a   1.000
_cell.length_b   1.000
_cell.length_c   1.000
_cell.angle_alpha   90.00
_cell.angle_beta   90.00
_cell.angle_gamma   90.00
#
_symmetry.space_group_name_H-M   'P 1'
#
loop_
_entity.id
_entity.type
_entity.pdbx_description
1 polymer ?
#
loop_
_entity_poly.entity_id
_entity_poly.type
_entity_poly.pdbx_seq_one_letter_code
_entity_poly.pdbx_strand_id
1 'polypeptide(L)' 'MKTTDPAQKDQEKTTVSDALPPELLARCAAIQDDEAQGVPLSRGDYVLFALVTLALPVILVIIGALL' A
#
# COMPACT_ATOMS: atom_id res chain seq x y z
N MET A 1 -54.35 -16.49 -19.06
CA MET A 1 -53.65 -16.80 -17.80
C MET A 1 -52.49 -15.85 -17.65
N LYS A 2 -52.46 -15.08 -16.57
CA LYS A 2 -51.33 -14.22 -16.16
C LYS A 2 -50.28 -15.08 -15.48
N THR A 3 -49.02 -14.94 -15.88
CA THR A 3 -47.82 -15.28 -15.08
C THR A 3 -46.67 -14.42 -15.61
N THR A 4 -46.61 -13.14 -15.24
CA THR A 4 -45.66 -12.57 -14.25
C THR A 4 -44.19 -12.93 -14.52
N ASP A 5 -43.50 -11.97 -15.16
CA ASP A 5 -42.07 -11.74 -15.04
C ASP A 5 -41.62 -11.74 -13.57
N PRO A 6 -40.57 -12.47 -13.18
CA PRO A 6 -39.79 -12.08 -12.03
C PRO A 6 -38.82 -11.00 -12.48
N ALA A 7 -39.13 -9.77 -12.07
CA ALA A 7 -38.24 -8.62 -12.07
C ALA A 7 -36.82 -9.05 -11.71
N GLN A 8 -35.94 -9.00 -12.71
CA GLN A 8 -34.50 -9.04 -12.54
C GLN A 8 -34.14 -7.77 -11.75
N LYS A 9 -34.16 -7.88 -10.42
CA LYS A 9 -33.69 -6.86 -9.49
C LYS A 9 -32.37 -6.34 -10.03
N ASP A 10 -32.38 -5.05 -10.32
CA ASP A 10 -31.21 -4.27 -10.63
C ASP A 10 -30.09 -4.70 -9.69
N GLN A 11 -29.09 -5.38 -10.24
CA GLN A 11 -27.76 -5.38 -9.67
C GLN A 11 -27.32 -3.93 -9.80
N GLU A 12 -27.75 -3.12 -8.84
CA GLU A 12 -27.09 -1.88 -8.49
C GLU A 12 -25.68 -2.32 -8.13
N LYS A 13 -24.81 -2.26 -9.14
CA LYS A 13 -23.38 -2.30 -8.98
C LYS A 13 -23.07 -1.06 -8.18
N THR A 14 -23.24 -1.12 -6.85
CA THR A 14 -22.82 -0.08 -5.93
C THR A 14 -21.34 0.05 -6.18
N THR A 15 -20.98 1.06 -6.98
CA THR A 15 -19.59 1.39 -7.19
C THR A 15 -19.10 1.81 -5.81
N VAL A 16 -17.89 1.38 -5.44
CA VAL A 16 -17.29 1.69 -4.13
C VAL A 16 -17.36 3.21 -3.83
N SER A 17 -17.51 4.04 -4.86
CA SER A 17 -17.79 5.48 -4.80
C SER A 17 -19.08 5.91 -4.09
N ASP A 18 -20.16 5.13 -4.11
CA ASP A 18 -21.43 5.54 -3.45
C ASP A 18 -21.43 5.29 -1.94
N ALA A 19 -20.47 4.48 -1.44
CA ALA A 19 -20.39 4.08 -0.04
C ALA A 19 -19.28 4.81 0.75
N LEU A 20 -18.39 5.53 0.07
CA LEU A 20 -17.25 6.19 0.71
C LEU A 20 -17.56 7.67 1.02
N PRO A 21 -17.29 8.14 2.26
CA PRO A 21 -17.25 9.55 2.57
C PRO A 21 -16.38 10.34 1.57
N PRO A 22 -16.77 11.57 1.21
CA PRO A 22 -16.05 12.38 0.21
C PRO A 22 -14.58 12.63 0.59
N GLU A 23 -14.28 12.70 1.88
CA GLU A 23 -12.90 12.80 2.39
C GLU A 23 -12.04 11.58 2.06
N LEU A 24 -12.62 10.37 2.09
CA LEU A 24 -11.90 9.15 1.73
C LEU A 24 -11.67 9.06 0.22
N LEU A 25 -12.64 9.49 -0.59
CA LEU A 25 -12.46 9.59 -2.04
C LEU A 25 -11.34 10.56 -2.41
N ALA A 26 -11.28 11.72 -1.76
CA ALA A 26 -10.20 12.69 -1.96
C ALA A 26 -8.83 12.11 -1.59
N ARG A 27 -8.74 11.35 -0.49
CA ARG A 27 -7.51 10.65 -0.10
C ARG A 27 -7.13 9.54 -1.07
N CYS A 28 -8.09 8.75 -1.55
CA CYS A 28 -7.84 7.73 -2.56
C CYS A 28 -7.36 8.32 -3.88
N ALA A 29 -7.86 9.50 -4.26
CA ALA A 29 -7.36 10.24 -5.42
C ALA A 29 -5.93 10.75 -5.19
N ALA A 30 -5.63 11.30 -4.01
CA ALA A 30 -4.29 11.75 -3.66
C ALA A 30 -3.26 10.61 -3.57
N ILE A 31 -3.68 9.41 -3.14
CA ILE A 31 -2.81 8.23 -3.15
C ILE A 31 -2.49 7.80 -4.58
N GLN A 32 -3.42 7.95 -5.53
CA GLN A 32 -3.19 7.57 -6.94
C GLN A 32 -2.32 8.57 -7.71
N ASP A 33 -1.93 9.69 -7.09
CA ASP A 33 -1.02 10.65 -7.69
C ASP A 33 0.41 10.10 -7.65
N ASP A 34 0.84 9.52 -8.78
CA ASP A 34 2.19 8.96 -8.95
C ASP A 34 3.29 10.01 -8.72
N GLU A 35 3.04 11.30 -8.97
CA GLU A 35 4.02 12.37 -8.70
C GLU A 35 4.20 12.62 -7.20
N ALA A 36 3.17 12.32 -6.40
CA ALA A 36 3.22 12.42 -4.94
C ALA A 36 3.84 11.18 -4.27
N GLN A 37 3.98 10.06 -4.99
CA GLN A 37 4.43 8.78 -4.40
C GLN A 37 5.95 8.63 -4.19
N GLY A 38 6.76 9.62 -4.61
CA GLY A 38 8.22 9.57 -4.43
C GLY A 38 8.89 8.42 -5.20
N VAL A 39 10.16 8.15 -4.90
CA VAL A 39 10.93 7.09 -5.58
C VAL A 39 10.76 5.76 -4.82
N PRO A 40 10.26 4.70 -5.47
CA PRO A 40 10.14 3.39 -4.82
C PRO A 40 11.52 2.82 -4.50
N LEU A 41 11.64 2.11 -3.36
CA LEU A 41 12.89 1.43 -3.02
C LEU A 41 13.23 0.37 -4.06
N SER A 42 14.49 0.38 -4.49
CA SER A 42 15.04 -0.63 -5.35
C SER A 42 15.51 -1.84 -4.54
N ARG A 43 15.72 -2.98 -5.21
CA ARG A 43 16.36 -4.15 -4.59
C ARG A 43 17.74 -3.83 -4.00
N GLY A 44 18.47 -2.92 -4.62
CA GLY A 44 19.78 -2.49 -4.14
C GLY A 44 19.70 -1.81 -2.77
N ASP A 45 18.67 -0.99 -2.56
CA ASP A 45 18.44 -0.29 -1.28
C ASP A 45 18.18 -1.29 -0.14
N TYR A 46 17.41 -2.35 -0.42
CA TYR A 46 17.17 -3.42 0.55
C TYR A 46 18.44 -4.21 0.89
N VAL A 47 19.28 -4.49 -0.10
CA VAL A 47 20.56 -5.17 0.13
C VAL A 47 21.50 -4.28 0.95
N LEU A 48 21.61 -3.00 0.60
CA LEU A 48 22.43 -2.05 1.35
C LEU A 48 21.95 -1.91 2.80
N PHE A 49 20.64 -1.80 3.00
CA PHE A 49 20.04 -1.76 4.33
C PHE A 49 20.44 -2.99 5.15
N ALA A 50 20.27 -4.20 4.60
CA ALA A 50 20.65 -5.44 5.28
C ALA A 50 22.14 -5.49 5.63
N LEU A 51 23.02 -5.04 4.72
CA LEU A 51 24.45 -4.98 4.96
C LEU A 51 24.81 -4.06 6.11
N VAL A 52 24.24 -2.84 6.14
CA VAL A 52 24.48 -1.87 7.22
C VAL A 52 23.96 -2.39 8.56
N THR A 53 22.75 -2.98 8.57
CA THR A 53 22.15 -3.58 9.77
C THR A 53 23.01 -4.69 10.36
N LEU A 54 23.71 -5.47 9.53
CA LEU A 54 24.60 -6.52 10.01
C LEU A 54 26.01 -6.01 10.35
N ALA A 55 26.56 -5.10 9.55
CA ALA A 55 27.93 -4.63 9.71
C ALA A 55 28.11 -3.81 10.99
N LEU A 56 27.16 -2.92 11.32
CA LEU A 56 27.25 -2.05 12.49
C LEU A 56 27.38 -2.83 13.81
N PRO A 57 26.51 -3.81 14.14
CA PRO A 57 26.65 -4.58 15.38
C PRO A 57 27.93 -5.41 15.39
N VAL A 58 28.37 -5.97 14.24
CA VAL A 58 29.64 -6.70 14.15
C VAL A 58 30.82 -5.80 14.49
N ILE A 59 30.86 -4.57 13.95
CA ILE A 59 31.91 -3.59 14.25
C ILE A 59 31.90 -3.25 15.75
N LEU A 60 30.73 -3.03 16.35
CA LEU A 60 30.62 -2.74 17.79
C LEU A 60 31.14 -3.88 18.65
N VAL A 61 30.83 -5.13 18.29
CA VAL A 61 31.36 -6.31 18.99
C VAL A 61 32.88 -6.38 18.89
N ILE A 62 33.45 -6.12 17.69
CA ILE A 62 34.90 -6.10 17.49
C ILE A 62 35.55 -5.02 18.35
N ILE A 63 35.01 -3.79 18.34
CA ILE A 63 35.53 -2.69 19.16
C ILE A 63 35.48 -3.07 20.65
N GLY A 64 34.35 -3.62 21.12
CA GLY A 64 34.20 -4.06 22.49
C GLY A 64 35.15 -5.20 22.90
N ALA A 65 35.59 -6.03 21.96
CA ALA A 65 36.56 -7.08 22.20
C ALA A 65 38.03 -6.59 22.22
N LEU A 66 38.30 -5.41 21.64
CA LEU A 66 39.65 -4.84 21.53
C LEU A 66 39.98 -3.84 22.65
N LEU A 67 38.97 -3.39 23.41
CA LEU A 67 39.12 -2.52 24.59
C LEU A 67 39.25 -3.34 25.87
#